data_AF-A0A2H5X9U0-F1
#
_entry.id   AF-A0A2H5X9U0-F1
#
_cell.length_a   1.000
_cell.length_b   1.000
_cell.length_c   1.000
_cell.angle_alpha   90.00
_cell.angle_beta   90.00
_cell.angle_gamma   90.00
#
_symmetry.space_group_name_H-M   'P 1'
#
loop_
_entity.id
_entity.type
_entity.pdbx_description
1 polymer ?
#
loop_
_entity_poly.entity_id
_entity_poly.type
_entity_poly.pdbx_seq_one_letter_code
_entity_poly.pdbx_strand_id
1 'polypeptide(L)'
;MYFTGNLWNGEWRLYYGAADTFVGLASTLDTNTALDSAAEAAVVTTLRQFCARHPNPPHFSRQEWQEEMLSVAWVTAIEALQMFDERFGVPMPLFIRQRVWNALKAFWRTAWNYGVHTVPAPASEEGDTVPQDEPPPSELPTPESSVAADTYALRDLVAQLPERERHIIERHFWARRL
;
A
#
# COMPACT_ATOMS: atom_id res chain seq x y z
N MET A 1 -29.73 -21.09 -37.84
CA MET A 1 -28.93 -21.75 -36.79
C MET A 1 -29.32 -21.07 -35.48
N TYR A 2 -30.16 -21.73 -34.68
CA TYR A 2 -30.80 -21.13 -33.49
C TYR A 2 -29.89 -21.32 -32.27
N PHE A 3 -29.52 -20.23 -31.59
CA PHE A 3 -28.90 -20.30 -30.28
C PHE A 3 -29.98 -20.59 -29.23
N THR A 4 -29.97 -21.82 -28.71
CA THR A 4 -30.78 -22.21 -27.55
C THR A 4 -30.25 -21.51 -26.30
N GLY A 5 -31.14 -20.85 -25.57
CA GLY A 5 -30.84 -20.10 -24.35
C GLY A 5 -30.24 -20.97 -23.25
N ASN A 6 -29.14 -20.51 -22.68
CA ASN A 6 -28.60 -21.04 -21.44
C ASN A 6 -29.50 -20.58 -20.29
N LEU A 7 -30.22 -21.53 -19.69
CA LEU A 7 -30.89 -21.39 -18.40
C LEU A 7 -29.81 -21.15 -17.32
N TRP A 8 -29.83 -19.95 -16.76
CA TRP A 8 -29.03 -19.56 -15.61
C TRP A 8 -29.40 -20.42 -14.39
N ASN A 9 -28.43 -21.13 -13.81
CA ASN A 9 -28.63 -22.13 -12.75
C ASN A 9 -28.44 -21.57 -11.32
N GLY A 10 -28.34 -20.25 -11.15
CA GLY A 10 -28.21 -19.61 -9.83
C GLY A 10 -26.92 -19.92 -9.08
N GLU A 11 -25.95 -20.63 -9.69
CA GLU A 11 -24.71 -21.03 -9.05
C GLU A 11 -23.58 -20.07 -9.47
N TRP A 12 -23.20 -19.17 -8.56
CA TRP A 12 -22.07 -18.26 -8.76
C TRP A 12 -20.75 -19.06 -8.72
N ARG A 13 -20.22 -19.42 -9.89
CA ARG A 13 -18.84 -19.93 -10.00
C ARG A 13 -17.91 -18.74 -10.24
N LEU A 14 -17.05 -18.47 -9.25
CA LEU A 14 -15.96 -17.50 -9.33
C LEU A 14 -14.94 -17.96 -10.38
N TYR A 15 -15.06 -17.47 -11.61
CA TYR A 15 -13.98 -17.53 -12.60
C TYR A 15 -13.23 -16.20 -12.54
N TYR A 16 -12.07 -16.15 -11.88
CA TYR A 16 -11.12 -15.06 -12.07
C TYR A 16 -9.70 -15.63 -12.23
N GLY A 17 -9.25 -15.65 -13.48
CA GLY A 17 -7.85 -15.69 -13.85
C GLY A 17 -7.21 -14.32 -13.64
N ALA A 18 -5.90 -14.33 -13.38
CA ALA A 18 -5.06 -13.21 -13.03
C ALA A 18 -5.28 -11.95 -13.89
N ALA A 19 -5.61 -10.83 -13.23
CA ALA A 19 -5.48 -9.49 -13.78
C ALA A 19 -4.59 -8.68 -12.83
N ASP A 20 -3.36 -9.15 -12.62
CA ASP A 20 -2.33 -8.48 -11.81
C ASP A 20 -1.54 -7.44 -12.62
N THR A 21 -2.15 -6.79 -13.61
CA THR A 21 -1.47 -5.69 -14.32
C THR A 21 -2.50 -4.65 -14.76
N PHE A 22 -2.58 -3.55 -14.01
CA PHE A 22 -3.31 -2.36 -14.46
C PHE A 22 -2.33 -1.22 -14.66
N VAL A 23 -2.23 -0.77 -15.91
CA VAL A 23 -1.46 0.39 -16.37
C VAL A 23 -2.34 1.62 -16.17
N GLY A 24 -1.77 2.67 -15.57
CA GLY A 24 -2.49 3.84 -15.10
C GLY A 24 -3.43 4.49 -16.12
N LEU A 25 -4.71 4.49 -15.77
CA LEU A 25 -5.66 5.51 -16.23
C LEU A 25 -5.77 6.57 -15.14
N ALA A 26 -4.77 7.45 -15.10
CA ALA A 26 -4.91 8.74 -14.45
C ALA A 26 -5.63 9.68 -15.44
N SER A 27 -6.97 9.66 -15.47
CA SER A 27 -7.73 10.74 -16.10
C SER A 27 -9.16 10.79 -15.62
N THR A 28 -9.51 11.99 -15.14
CA THR A 28 -10.86 12.50 -14.87
C THR A 28 -11.64 11.77 -13.77
N LEU A 29 -11.09 11.74 -12.55
CA LEU A 29 -11.90 11.51 -11.35
C LEU A 29 -12.81 12.71 -11.15
N ASP A 30 -14.09 12.54 -11.48
CA ASP A 30 -15.14 13.45 -11.04
C ASP A 30 -15.33 13.21 -9.53
N THR A 31 -14.67 14.03 -8.71
CA THR A 31 -14.59 13.88 -7.24
C THR A 31 -15.95 14.00 -6.54
N ASN A 32 -17.00 14.31 -7.30
CA ASN A 32 -18.35 14.54 -6.78
C ASN A 32 -19.27 13.31 -6.92
N THR A 33 -18.72 12.15 -7.29
CA THR A 33 -19.49 10.91 -7.31
C THR A 33 -19.70 10.44 -5.88
N ALA A 34 -20.75 10.92 -5.23
CA ALA A 34 -21.16 10.44 -3.92
C ALA A 34 -21.37 8.92 -4.00
N LEU A 35 -20.77 8.18 -3.07
CA LEU A 35 -21.02 6.75 -2.97
C LEU A 35 -22.50 6.54 -2.65
N ASP A 36 -23.13 5.59 -3.35
CA ASP A 36 -24.43 5.10 -2.90
C ASP A 36 -24.30 4.59 -1.45
N SER A 37 -25.28 4.90 -0.62
CA SER A 37 -25.41 4.45 0.76
C SER A 37 -25.13 2.95 0.95
N ALA A 38 -25.54 2.12 -0.01
CA ALA A 38 -25.28 0.68 0.00
C ALA A 38 -23.80 0.33 -0.23
N ALA A 39 -23.13 1.07 -1.11
CA ALA A 39 -21.70 0.93 -1.36
C ALA A 39 -20.89 1.37 -0.13
N GLU A 40 -21.24 2.48 0.49
CA GLU A 40 -20.57 2.98 1.70
C GLU A 40 -20.70 1.98 2.85
N ALA A 41 -21.91 1.47 3.08
CA ALA A 41 -22.16 0.44 4.07
C ALA A 41 -21.32 -0.82 3.82
N ALA A 42 -21.13 -1.21 2.55
CA ALA A 42 -20.28 -2.32 2.18
C ALA A 42 -18.80 -2.05 2.53
N VAL A 43 -18.27 -0.87 2.22
CA VAL A 43 -16.89 -0.48 2.56
C VAL A 43 -16.66 -0.52 4.07
N VAL A 44 -17.50 0.19 4.84
CA VAL A 44 -17.37 0.30 6.30
C VAL A 44 -17.48 -1.08 6.98
N THR A 45 -18.43 -1.91 6.54
CA THR A 45 -18.61 -3.26 7.09
C THR A 45 -17.41 -4.15 6.77
N THR A 46 -16.90 -4.09 5.54
CA THR A 46 -15.74 -4.87 5.09
C THR A 46 -14.49 -4.49 5.87
N LEU A 47 -14.23 -3.19 6.00
CA LEU A 47 -13.11 -2.65 6.75
C LEU A 47 -13.15 -3.10 8.23
N ARG A 48 -14.32 -2.95 8.88
CA ARG A 48 -14.50 -3.39 10.27
C ARG A 48 -14.23 -4.88 10.43
N GLN A 49 -14.77 -5.72 9.53
CA GLN A 49 -14.55 -7.16 9.55
C GLN A 49 -13.08 -7.54 9.31
N PHE A 50 -12.40 -6.81 8.43
CA PHE A 50 -10.99 -7.03 8.13
C PHE A 50 -10.12 -6.69 9.35
N CYS A 51 -10.26 -5.49 9.91
CA CYS A 51 -9.52 -5.05 11.09
C CYS A 51 -9.79 -5.90 12.34
N ALA A 52 -10.97 -6.52 12.45
CA ALA A 52 -11.28 -7.45 13.53
C ALA A 52 -10.56 -8.81 13.40
N ARG A 53 -10.19 -9.21 12.17
CA ARG A 53 -9.59 -10.51 11.88
C ARG A 53 -8.08 -10.47 11.68
N HIS A 54 -7.56 -9.32 11.26
CA HIS A 54 -6.15 -9.15 10.91
C HIS A 54 -5.45 -8.26 11.94
N PRO A 55 -4.41 -8.77 12.61
CA PRO A 55 -3.65 -7.96 13.57
C PRO A 55 -2.87 -6.87 12.84
N ASN A 56 -2.59 -5.80 13.58
CA ASN A 56 -1.80 -4.68 13.12
C ASN A 56 -0.35 -5.11 12.84
N PRO A 57 0.27 -4.63 11.75
CA PRO A 57 1.68 -4.85 11.50
C PRO A 57 2.58 -4.23 12.59
N PRO A 58 3.84 -4.70 12.72
CA PRO A 58 4.84 -4.08 13.59
C PRO A 58 5.05 -2.61 13.20
N HIS A 59 5.37 -1.76 14.18
CA HIS A 59 5.67 -0.33 14.01
C HIS A 59 4.48 0.58 13.64
N PHE A 60 3.28 0.05 13.44
CA PHE A 60 2.09 0.86 13.28
C PHE A 60 1.35 1.01 14.62
N SER A 61 1.05 2.25 15.01
CA SER A 61 0.06 2.46 16.05
C SER A 61 -1.32 2.00 15.57
N ARG A 62 -2.24 1.77 16.51
CA ARG A 62 -3.61 1.36 16.15
C ARG A 62 -4.35 2.39 15.31
N GLN A 63 -4.10 3.66 15.59
CA GLN A 63 -4.72 4.77 14.87
C GLN A 63 -4.17 4.86 13.44
N GLU A 64 -2.84 4.93 13.28
CA GLU A 64 -2.20 5.01 11.95
C GLU A 64 -2.63 3.83 11.07
N TRP A 65 -2.65 2.62 11.62
CA TRP A 65 -3.09 1.46 10.87
C TRP A 65 -4.54 1.58 10.38
N GLN A 66 -5.43 2.10 11.21
CA GLN A 66 -6.84 2.28 10.83
C GLN A 66 -7.01 3.35 9.76
N GLU A 67 -6.25 4.45 9.83
CA GLU A 67 -6.27 5.53 8.83
C GLU A 67 -5.76 5.04 7.47
N GLU A 68 -4.68 4.25 7.46
CA GLU A 68 -4.15 3.62 6.24
C GLU A 68 -5.15 2.61 5.64
N MET A 69 -5.73 1.73 6.46
CA MET A 69 -6.77 0.79 5.99
C MET A 69 -7.99 1.51 5.43
N LEU A 70 -8.42 2.60 6.08
CA LEU A 70 -9.56 3.40 5.63
C LEU A 70 -9.27 4.01 4.24
N SER A 71 -8.07 4.56 4.07
CA SER A 71 -7.63 5.17 2.81
C SER A 71 -7.63 4.14 1.67
N VAL A 72 -7.02 2.98 1.89
CA VAL A 72 -6.98 1.88 0.90
C VAL A 72 -8.39 1.39 0.56
N ALA A 73 -9.25 1.25 1.56
CA ALA A 73 -10.63 0.79 1.36
C ALA A 73 -11.43 1.76 0.48
N TRP A 74 -11.36 3.07 0.75
CA TRP A 74 -12.08 4.08 -0.02
C TRP A 74 -11.57 4.23 -1.44
N VAL A 75 -10.25 4.31 -1.64
CA VAL A 75 -9.65 4.38 -2.98
C VAL A 75 -10.09 3.18 -3.82
N THR A 76 -9.97 1.97 -3.27
CA THR A 76 -10.37 0.74 -3.96
C THR A 76 -11.87 0.70 -4.26
N ALA A 77 -12.70 1.24 -3.37
CA ALA A 77 -14.15 1.29 -3.57
C ALA A 77 -14.54 2.23 -4.72
N ILE A 78 -13.91 3.41 -4.79
CA ILE A 78 -14.13 4.37 -5.88
C ILE A 78 -13.70 3.74 -7.22
N GLU A 79 -12.52 3.11 -7.26
CA GLU A 79 -12.07 2.38 -8.45
C GLU A 79 -13.04 1.25 -8.83
N ALA A 80 -13.52 0.48 -7.83
CA ALA A 80 -14.48 -0.59 -8.06
C ALA A 80 -15.80 -0.07 -8.64
N LEU A 81 -16.29 1.09 -8.19
CA LEU A 81 -17.49 1.72 -8.75
C LEU A 81 -17.30 2.10 -10.21
N GLN A 82 -16.14 2.65 -10.57
CA GLN A 82 -15.83 3.01 -11.96
C GLN A 82 -15.73 1.80 -12.89
N MET A 83 -15.33 0.64 -12.36
CA MET A 83 -15.21 -0.61 -13.13
C MET A 83 -16.47 -1.47 -13.09
N PHE A 84 -17.47 -1.12 -12.28
CA PHE A 84 -18.65 -1.95 -12.11
C PHE A 84 -19.52 -1.92 -13.38
N ASP A 85 -19.85 -3.11 -13.90
CA ASP A 85 -20.79 -3.28 -15.02
C ASP A 85 -21.90 -4.24 -14.59
N GLU A 86 -23.13 -3.75 -14.60
CA GLU A 86 -24.34 -4.49 -14.23
C GLU A 86 -24.55 -5.75 -15.09
N ARG A 87 -23.99 -5.79 -16.30
CA ARG A 87 -24.11 -6.95 -17.21
C ARG A 87 -23.49 -8.22 -16.65
N PHE A 88 -22.58 -8.11 -15.69
CA PHE A 88 -22.02 -9.28 -14.98
C PHE A 88 -23.00 -9.90 -13.97
N GLY A 89 -24.14 -9.26 -13.70
CA GLY A 89 -25.20 -9.76 -12.82
C GLY A 89 -24.84 -9.80 -11.33
N VAL A 90 -23.64 -9.33 -10.94
CA VAL A 90 -23.19 -9.31 -9.56
C VAL A 90 -23.75 -8.07 -8.88
N PRO A 91 -24.35 -8.16 -7.68
CA PRO A 91 -24.75 -6.98 -6.92
C PRO A 91 -23.55 -6.09 -6.60
N MET A 92 -23.67 -4.79 -6.91
CA MET A 92 -22.60 -3.79 -6.70
C MET A 92 -21.97 -3.84 -5.29
N PRO A 93 -22.73 -3.92 -4.18
CA PRO A 93 -22.13 -3.99 -2.84
C PRO A 93 -21.24 -5.21 -2.63
N LEU A 94 -21.57 -6.35 -3.25
CA LEU A 94 -20.76 -7.57 -3.16
C LEU A 94 -19.47 -7.45 -3.98
N PHE A 95 -19.56 -6.84 -5.17
CA PHE A 95 -18.40 -6.56 -6.01
C PHE A 95 -17.41 -5.64 -5.28
N ILE A 96 -17.89 -4.52 -4.73
CA ILE A 96 -17.07 -3.57 -3.96
C ILE A 96 -16.44 -4.26 -2.75
N ARG A 97 -17.24 -4.97 -1.94
CA ARG A 97 -16.73 -5.72 -0.79
C ARG A 97 -15.58 -6.64 -1.17
N GLN A 98 -15.73 -7.40 -2.25
CA GLN A 98 -14.70 -8.35 -2.69
C GLN A 98 -13.40 -7.63 -3.12
N ARG A 99 -13.53 -6.54 -3.87
CA ARG A 99 -12.39 -5.71 -4.31
C ARG A 99 -11.65 -5.09 -3.13
N VAL A 100 -12.39 -4.45 -2.23
CA VAL A 100 -11.85 -3.84 -1.01
C VAL A 100 -11.16 -4.89 -0.14
N TRP A 101 -11.78 -6.04 0.09
CA TRP A 101 -11.19 -7.13 0.88
C TRP A 101 -9.84 -7.59 0.31
N ASN A 102 -9.76 -7.77 -1.01
CA ASN A 102 -8.54 -8.20 -1.68
C ASN A 102 -7.44 -7.14 -1.61
N ALA A 103 -7.79 -5.86 -1.79
CA ALA A 103 -6.83 -4.75 -1.68
C ALA A 103 -6.29 -4.61 -0.25
N LEU A 104 -7.16 -4.64 0.76
CA LEU A 104 -6.74 -4.62 2.16
C LEU A 104 -5.82 -5.80 2.49
N LYS A 105 -6.14 -6.99 1.99
CA LYS A 105 -5.30 -8.19 2.19
C LYS A 105 -3.93 -8.05 1.52
N ALA A 106 -3.87 -7.50 0.32
CA ALA A 106 -2.62 -7.26 -0.40
C ALA A 106 -1.75 -6.24 0.36
N PHE A 107 -2.33 -5.10 0.73
CA PHE A 107 -1.63 -4.06 1.47
C PHE A 107 -1.19 -4.50 2.86
N TRP A 108 -2.02 -5.27 3.59
CA TRP A 108 -1.63 -5.89 4.87
C TRP A 108 -0.40 -6.79 4.72
N ARG A 109 -0.35 -7.67 3.71
CA ARG A 109 0.83 -8.50 3.45
C ARG A 109 2.07 -7.67 3.17
N THR A 110 1.93 -6.63 2.34
CA THR A 110 3.01 -5.71 2.02
C THR A 110 3.56 -5.03 3.27
N ALA A 111 2.68 -4.49 4.12
CA ALA A 111 3.07 -3.83 5.38
C ALA A 111 3.78 -4.79 6.35
N TRP A 112 3.31 -6.04 6.47
CA TRP A 112 3.99 -7.07 7.27
C TRP A 112 5.37 -7.43 6.73
N ASN A 113 5.51 -7.56 5.42
CA ASN A 113 6.81 -7.83 4.80
C ASN A 113 7.79 -6.69 5.07
N TYR A 114 7.35 -5.43 4.95
CA TYR A 114 8.19 -4.29 5.29
C TYR A 114 8.63 -4.32 6.76
N GLY A 115 7.69 -4.51 7.69
CA GLY A 115 8.00 -4.52 9.12
C GLY A 115 8.99 -5.61 9.53
N VAL A 116 9.00 -6.76 8.86
CA VAL A 116 9.98 -7.85 9.12
C VAL A 116 11.39 -7.46 8.65
N HIS A 117 11.52 -6.64 7.61
CA HIS A 117 12.82 -6.28 7.04
C HIS A 117 13.39 -4.96 7.58
N THR A 118 12.58 -4.13 8.24
CA THR A 118 13.01 -2.86 8.84
C THR A 118 13.35 -2.96 10.33
N VAL A 119 13.75 -4.14 10.82
CA VAL A 119 14.24 -4.31 12.21
C VAL A 119 15.34 -3.27 12.45
N PRO A 120 15.16 -2.31 13.38
CA PRO A 120 16.24 -1.43 13.77
C PRO A 120 17.38 -2.32 14.27
N ALA A 121 18.58 -2.14 13.73
CA ALA A 121 19.76 -2.79 14.29
C ALA A 121 19.73 -2.54 15.81
N PRO A 122 19.87 -3.57 16.66
CA PRO A 122 19.90 -3.35 18.10
C PRO A 122 20.95 -2.28 18.34
N ALA A 123 20.55 -1.18 18.99
CA ALA A 123 21.50 -0.18 19.44
C ALA A 123 22.54 -0.94 20.24
N SER A 124 23.78 -1.02 19.72
CA SER A 124 24.88 -1.61 20.44
C SER A 124 24.98 -0.86 21.76
N GLU A 125 24.47 -1.45 22.83
CA GLU A 125 24.80 -1.07 24.19
C GLU A 125 26.27 -1.44 24.37
N GLU A 126 27.17 -0.62 23.85
CA GLU A 126 28.58 -0.59 24.24
C GLU A 126 28.65 0.00 25.65
N GLY A 127 28.28 -0.82 26.63
CA GLY A 127 28.82 -0.73 27.97
C GLY A 127 30.11 -1.52 28.01
N ASP A 128 31.26 -0.85 27.88
CA ASP A 128 32.48 -1.36 28.50
C ASP A 128 33.29 -0.21 29.12
N THR A 129 33.28 -0.21 30.45
CA THR A 129 34.08 0.62 31.35
C THR A 129 35.57 0.33 31.18
N VAL A 130 36.36 1.29 30.70
CA VAL A 130 37.84 1.30 30.83
C VAL A 130 38.30 2.70 31.28
N PRO A 131 39.27 2.82 32.22
CA PRO A 131 39.68 4.10 32.79
C PRO A 131 40.65 4.88 31.88
N GLN A 132 40.31 6.15 31.66
CA GLN A 132 41.17 7.34 31.56
C GLN A 132 42.60 7.17 31.00
N ASP A 133 42.77 7.47 29.70
CA ASP A 133 43.84 8.35 29.21
C ASP A 133 43.40 8.94 27.86
N GLU A 134 43.15 10.25 27.83
CA GLU A 134 42.61 11.00 26.68
C GLU A 134 43.61 11.11 25.50
N PRO A 135 43.17 10.79 24.28
CA PRO A 135 43.51 11.55 23.07
C PRO A 135 42.29 12.43 22.65
N PRO A 136 42.52 13.54 21.90
CA PRO A 136 41.54 14.59 21.70
C PRO A 136 40.26 14.11 21.00
N PRO A 137 39.12 14.79 21.24
CA PRO A 137 37.80 14.33 20.83
C PRO A 137 37.68 14.34 19.31
N SER A 138 37.66 13.15 18.72
CA SER A 138 37.16 12.95 17.36
C SER A 138 35.64 13.17 17.43
N GLU A 139 35.19 14.24 16.79
CA GLU A 139 33.79 14.65 16.70
C GLU A 139 32.89 13.45 16.38
N LEU A 140 32.03 13.08 17.33
CA LEU A 140 30.97 12.11 17.07
C LEU A 140 30.10 12.68 15.95
N PRO A 141 29.83 11.92 14.86
CA PRO A 141 28.97 12.39 13.80
C PRO A 141 27.59 12.68 14.39
N THR A 142 27.19 13.95 14.33
CA THR A 142 25.82 14.36 14.64
C THR A 142 24.85 13.53 13.79
N PRO A 143 23.63 13.24 14.26
CA PRO A 143 22.64 12.46 13.49
C PRO A 143 22.32 13.09 12.12
N GLU A 144 22.58 14.39 11.94
CA GLU A 144 22.50 15.08 10.65
C GLU A 144 23.59 14.64 9.65
N SER A 145 24.77 14.27 10.13
CA SER A 145 25.89 13.75 9.33
C SER A 145 25.61 12.35 8.78
N SER A 146 24.92 11.51 9.55
CA SER A 146 24.51 10.16 9.14
C SER A 146 23.49 10.19 7.99
N VAL A 147 22.46 11.05 8.10
CA VAL A 147 21.45 11.23 7.04
C VAL A 147 22.06 11.83 5.76
N ALA A 148 23.06 12.71 5.90
CA ALA A 148 23.80 13.25 4.76
C ALA A 148 24.63 12.15 4.06
N ALA A 149 25.35 11.32 4.82
CA ALA A 149 26.13 10.21 4.26
C ALA A 149 25.24 9.19 3.51
N ASP A 150 24.08 8.85 4.07
CA ASP A 150 23.11 7.94 3.44
C ASP A 150 22.50 8.53 2.17
N THR A 151 22.27 9.85 2.13
CA THR A 151 21.76 10.50 0.91
C THR A 151 22.78 10.57 -0.22
N TYR A 152 24.09 10.67 0.08
CA TYR A 152 25.14 10.55 -0.93
C TYR A 152 25.25 9.11 -1.46
N ALA A 153 25.22 8.12 -0.58
CA ALA A 153 25.25 6.70 -0.98
C ALA A 153 24.05 6.33 -1.87
N LEU A 154 22.85 6.82 -1.53
CA LEU A 154 21.65 6.62 -2.36
C LEU A 154 21.76 7.30 -3.72
N ARG A 155 22.36 8.50 -3.80
CA ARG A 155 22.59 9.18 -5.09
C ARG A 155 23.55 8.40 -5.98
N ASP A 156 24.62 7.86 -5.41
CA ASP A 156 25.60 7.06 -6.15
C ASP A 156 25.00 5.75 -6.67
N LEU A 157 24.13 5.11 -5.89
CA LEU A 157 23.39 3.93 -6.34
C LEU A 157 22.39 4.26 -7.45
N VAL A 158 21.68 5.38 -7.35
CA VAL A 158 20.75 5.84 -8.40
C VAL A 158 21.49 6.23 -9.69
N ALA A 159 22.71 6.77 -9.58
CA ALA A 159 23.55 7.10 -10.72
C ALA A 159 24.00 5.86 -11.52
N GLN A 160 24.10 4.71 -10.87
CA GLN A 160 24.47 3.43 -11.50
C GLN A 160 23.30 2.78 -12.27
N LEU A 161 22.07 3.27 -12.11
CA LEU A 161 20.91 2.73 -12.81
C LEU A 161 20.86 3.16 -14.29
N PRO A 162 20.30 2.31 -15.17
CA PRO A 162 19.97 2.69 -16.53
C PRO A 162 19.13 3.97 -16.58
N GLU A 163 19.36 4.78 -17.62
CA GLU A 163 18.77 6.12 -17.76
C GLU A 163 17.24 6.13 -17.57
N ARG A 164 16.55 5.12 -18.11
CA ARG A 164 15.10 4.97 -17.97
C ARG A 164 14.64 4.83 -16.51
N GLU A 165 15.36 4.06 -15.70
CA GLU A 165 14.99 3.76 -14.30
C GLU A 165 15.30 4.95 -13.39
N ARG A 166 16.46 5.59 -13.60
CA ARG A 166 16.81 6.85 -12.94
C ARG A 166 15.77 7.93 -13.18
N HIS A 167 15.30 8.09 -14.43
CA HIS A 167 14.30 9.11 -14.75
C HIS A 167 12.95 8.86 -14.05
N ILE A 168 12.56 7.60 -13.84
CA ILE A 168 11.36 7.25 -13.06
C ILE A 168 11.55 7.66 -11.59
N ILE A 169 12.68 7.29 -10.99
CA ILE A 169 12.98 7.60 -9.58
C ILE A 169 13.04 9.11 -9.36
N GLU A 170 13.76 9.85 -10.20
CA GLU A 170 13.88 11.32 -10.11
C GLU A 170 12.50 12.00 -10.20
N ARG A 171 11.65 11.59 -11.15
CA ARG A 171 10.33 12.17 -11.36
C ARG A 171 9.37 11.88 -10.20
N HIS A 172 9.42 10.69 -9.61
CA HIS A 172 8.48 10.29 -8.56
C HIS A 172 8.91 10.70 -7.16
N PHE A 173 10.21 10.66 -6.87
CA PHE A 173 10.73 10.84 -5.51
C PHE A 173 11.33 12.21 -5.26
N TRP A 174 11.95 12.85 -6.25
CA TRP A 174 12.68 14.12 -6.05
C TRP A 174 11.96 15.34 -6.63
N ALA A 175 11.15 15.20 -7.68
CA ALA A 175 10.42 16.33 -8.27
C ALA A 175 9.27 16.90 -7.39
N ARG A 176 8.89 16.24 -6.30
CA ARG A 176 7.81 16.69 -5.38
C ARG A 176 8.30 17.46 -4.15
N ARG A 177 9.59 17.78 -4.05
CA ARG A 177 10.20 18.41 -2.86
C ARG A 177 10.61 19.87 -3.04
N LEU A 178 10.20 20.51 -4.13
CA LEU A 178 10.29 21.95 -4.41
C LEU A 178 8.88 22.52 -4.57
#